data_AF-A0A554FTQ6-F1
#
_entry.id   AF-A0A554FTQ6-F1
#
_cell.length_a   1.000
_cell.length_b   1.000
_cell.length_c   1.000
_cell.angle_alpha   90.00
_cell.angle_beta   90.00
_cell.angle_gamma   90.00
#
_symmetry.space_group_name_H-M   'P 1'
#
loop_
_entity.id
_entity.type
_entity.pdbx_description
1 polymer ?
#
loop_
_entity_poly.entity_id
_entity_poly.type
_entity_poly.pdbx_seq_one_letter_code
_entity_poly.pdbx_strand_id
1 'polypeptide(L)'
;MNTTLPNPYEGEPYTNPFIQRKTTSPGKLFFTVGVFSGGLALRDVTLWVSDGTAAGTRQLRRPLSLDRDPASPVFATGEGPVPFSSSVDHLSSEPWFTLGSVATTGQVGDPRPGSLGSLPDGFARLGNRVYFFAQDATNDYQPWSVPASFTCPPGLTDSE
;
A
#
# COMPACT_ATOMS: atom_id res chain seq x y z
N MET A 1 1.23 -15.79 23.11
CA MET A 1 0.60 -16.44 21.94
C MET A 1 1.37 -16.03 20.71
N ASN A 2 1.73 -16.98 19.84
CA ASN A 2 2.39 -16.66 18.57
C ASN A 2 1.34 -16.46 17.48
N THR A 3 1.55 -15.49 16.57
CA THR A 3 0.66 -15.25 15.43
C THR A 3 1.39 -15.67 14.16
N THR A 4 0.89 -16.68 13.46
CA THR A 4 1.42 -17.09 12.15
C THR A 4 0.56 -16.45 11.07
N LEU A 5 1.20 -15.81 10.08
CA LEU A 5 0.51 -15.29 8.92
C LEU A 5 0.32 -16.41 7.89
N PRO A 6 -0.87 -16.56 7.28
CA PRO A 6 -1.09 -17.57 6.25
C PRO A 6 -0.20 -17.29 5.03
N ASN A 7 0.42 -18.34 4.51
CA ASN A 7 1.12 -18.32 3.24
C ASN A 7 0.30 -19.12 2.21
N PRO A 8 -0.43 -18.48 1.29
CA PRO A 8 -1.26 -19.19 0.32
C PRO A 8 -0.45 -20.02 -0.70
N TYR A 9 0.89 -19.90 -0.68
CA TYR A 9 1.81 -20.62 -1.54
C TYR A 9 2.57 -21.72 -0.79
N GLU A 10 2.10 -22.10 0.40
CA GLU A 10 2.68 -23.23 1.14
C GLU A 10 2.65 -24.51 0.28
N GLY A 11 3.77 -25.25 0.26
CA GLY A 11 3.92 -26.46 -0.56
C GLY A 11 4.50 -26.24 -1.95
N GLU A 12 4.64 -25.00 -2.41
CA GLU A 12 5.37 -24.68 -3.64
C GLU A 12 6.84 -24.30 -3.36
N PRO A 13 7.77 -24.51 -4.32
CA PRO A 13 9.17 -24.12 -4.14
C PRO A 13 9.36 -22.61 -3.93
N TYR A 14 10.30 -22.26 -3.04
CA TYR A 14 10.79 -20.89 -2.81
C TYR A 14 9.80 -19.89 -2.22
N THR A 15 8.79 -20.33 -1.46
CA THR A 15 7.68 -19.47 -0.99
C THR A 15 7.92 -18.84 0.38
N ASN A 16 9.15 -18.44 0.67
CA ASN A 16 9.50 -17.85 1.96
C ASN A 16 8.91 -16.44 2.08
N PRO A 17 8.03 -16.17 3.07
CA PRO A 17 7.50 -14.83 3.31
C PRO A 17 8.52 -13.98 4.09
N PHE A 18 8.54 -12.68 3.83
CA PHE A 18 9.38 -11.71 4.55
C PHE A 18 8.73 -10.34 4.59
N ILE A 19 9.04 -9.55 5.62
CA ILE A 19 8.56 -8.17 5.74
C ILE A 19 9.45 -7.27 4.87
N GLN A 20 8.85 -6.48 3.97
CA GLN A 20 9.58 -5.53 3.10
C GLN A 20 9.61 -4.12 3.68
N ARG A 21 8.43 -3.57 3.98
CA ARG A 21 8.26 -2.23 4.56
C ARG A 21 7.39 -2.33 5.81
N LYS A 22 7.58 -1.41 6.74
CA LYS A 22 6.77 -1.30 7.95
C LYS A 22 6.66 0.15 8.39
N THR A 23 5.51 0.48 8.95
CA THR A 23 5.27 1.79 9.56
C THR A 23 4.23 1.67 10.67
N THR A 24 4.18 2.66 11.56
CA THR A 24 3.21 2.71 12.64
C THR A 24 2.25 3.88 12.45
N SER A 25 0.98 3.65 12.77
CA SER A 25 -0.05 4.68 12.92
C SER A 25 -0.68 4.47 14.30
N PRO A 26 -1.36 5.44 14.93
CA PRO A 26 -1.83 5.32 16.31
C PRO A 26 -2.48 3.96 16.61
N GLY A 27 -1.84 3.19 17.51
CA GLY A 27 -2.28 1.87 17.96
C GLY A 27 -2.12 0.70 16.99
N LYS A 28 -1.52 0.89 15.80
CA LYS A 28 -1.42 -0.14 14.75
C LYS A 28 -0.04 -0.17 14.07
N LEU A 29 0.42 -1.38 13.76
CA LEU A 29 1.52 -1.65 12.84
C LEU A 29 0.97 -1.99 11.46
N PHE A 30 1.49 -1.34 10.43
CA PHE A 30 1.24 -1.66 9.03
C PHE A 30 2.52 -2.17 8.40
N PHE A 31 2.44 -3.22 7.61
CA PHE A 31 3.61 -3.81 6.98
C PHE A 31 3.27 -4.54 5.69
N THR A 32 4.21 -4.56 4.76
CA THR A 32 4.10 -5.36 3.53
C THR A 32 4.82 -6.67 3.71
N VAL A 33 4.18 -7.75 3.27
CA VAL A 33 4.75 -9.09 3.22
C VAL A 33 4.97 -9.45 1.77
N GLY A 34 6.25 -9.64 1.40
CA GLY A 34 6.65 -10.22 0.13
C GLY A 34 6.78 -11.73 0.26
N VAL A 35 6.46 -12.45 -0.82
CA VAL A 35 6.70 -13.90 -0.94
C VAL A 35 7.71 -14.12 -2.06
N PHE A 36 8.83 -14.76 -1.76
CA PHE A 36 9.83 -15.08 -2.77
C PHE A 36 9.28 -16.06 -3.83
N SER A 37 9.88 -16.02 -5.03
CA SER A 37 9.61 -16.99 -6.10
C SER A 37 10.85 -17.76 -6.55
N GLY A 38 12.01 -17.56 -5.87
CA GLY A 38 13.30 -18.16 -6.24
C GLY A 38 14.07 -17.43 -7.35
N GLY A 39 13.55 -16.30 -7.86
CA GLY A 39 14.20 -15.46 -8.88
C GLY A 39 14.24 -13.99 -8.47
N LEU A 40 14.45 -13.10 -9.45
CA LEU A 40 14.49 -11.64 -9.23
C LEU A 40 13.12 -11.02 -8.91
N ALA A 41 12.03 -11.69 -9.29
CA ALA A 41 10.66 -11.25 -9.03
C ALA A 41 10.13 -11.86 -7.73
N LEU A 42 9.19 -11.16 -7.10
CA LEU A 42 8.39 -11.73 -6.02
C LEU A 42 7.17 -12.44 -6.60
N ARG A 43 6.71 -13.45 -5.87
CA ARG A 43 5.49 -14.18 -6.20
C ARG A 43 4.24 -13.39 -5.80
N ASP A 44 4.31 -12.67 -4.70
CA ASP A 44 3.22 -11.85 -4.18
C ASP A 44 3.74 -10.78 -3.23
N VAL A 45 2.98 -9.70 -3.10
CA VAL A 45 3.18 -8.65 -2.12
C VAL A 45 1.82 -8.23 -1.58
N THR A 46 1.69 -8.23 -0.25
CA THR A 46 0.41 -7.97 0.44
C THR A 46 0.59 -6.96 1.58
N LEU A 47 -0.40 -6.09 1.78
CA LEU A 47 -0.45 -5.17 2.91
C LEU A 47 -1.19 -5.81 4.09
N TRP A 48 -0.59 -5.74 5.27
CA TRP A 48 -1.13 -6.24 6.53
C TRP A 48 -1.23 -5.13 7.58
N VAL A 49 -2.12 -5.35 8.54
CA VAL A 49 -2.23 -4.54 9.77
C VAL A 49 -2.24 -5.43 10.99
N SER A 50 -1.71 -4.94 12.10
CA SER A 50 -1.75 -5.58 13.42
C SER A 50 -1.93 -4.54 14.52
N ASP A 51 -2.72 -4.85 15.55
CA ASP A 51 -2.80 -4.09 16.82
C ASP A 51 -1.90 -4.71 17.92
N GLY A 52 -1.05 -5.67 17.57
CA GLY A 52 -0.23 -6.44 18.50
C GLY A 52 -0.88 -7.72 19.00
N THR A 53 -2.12 -8.01 18.61
CA THR A 53 -2.82 -9.26 18.94
C THR A 53 -2.99 -10.16 17.71
N ALA A 54 -3.15 -11.47 17.93
CA ALA A 54 -3.43 -12.41 16.85
C ALA A 54 -4.75 -12.08 16.15
N ALA A 55 -5.80 -11.72 16.91
CA ALA A 55 -7.12 -11.39 16.38
C ALA A 55 -7.13 -10.07 15.58
N GLY A 56 -6.30 -9.10 15.97
CA GLY A 56 -6.17 -7.82 15.27
C GLY A 56 -5.16 -7.84 14.12
N THR A 57 -4.51 -8.99 13.86
CA THR A 57 -3.59 -9.14 12.73
C THR A 57 -4.30 -9.70 11.51
N ARG A 58 -4.35 -8.94 10.42
CA ARG A 58 -5.05 -9.35 9.18
C ARG A 58 -4.53 -8.66 7.92
N GLN A 59 -4.74 -9.32 6.79
CA GLN A 59 -4.49 -8.75 5.47
C GLN A 59 -5.47 -7.60 5.20
N LEU A 60 -4.97 -6.49 4.68
CA LEU A 60 -5.76 -5.34 4.24
C LEU A 60 -5.92 -5.31 2.73
N ARG A 61 -4.83 -5.56 2.00
CA ARG A 61 -4.83 -5.41 0.55
C ARG A 61 -3.92 -6.41 -0.14
N ARG A 62 -4.48 -6.94 -1.22
CA ARG A 62 -3.85 -7.67 -2.31
C ARG A 62 -4.64 -7.36 -3.59
N PRO A 63 -4.01 -7.23 -4.77
CA PRO A 63 -2.57 -7.24 -4.98
C PRO A 63 -1.89 -5.91 -4.61
N LEU A 64 -0.60 -5.98 -4.28
CA LEU A 64 0.32 -4.85 -4.41
C LEU A 64 1.16 -5.03 -5.70
N SER A 65 1.85 -3.98 -6.13
CA SER A 65 2.64 -4.03 -7.37
C SER A 65 3.84 -4.96 -7.23
N LEU A 66 4.11 -5.71 -8.30
CA LEU A 66 5.30 -6.54 -8.47
C LEU A 66 6.28 -5.93 -9.48
N ASP A 67 6.05 -4.69 -9.91
CA ASP A 67 6.92 -3.96 -10.85
C ASP A 67 8.30 -3.62 -10.25
N ARG A 68 9.12 -2.86 -11.01
CA ARG A 68 10.59 -2.71 -10.91
C ARG A 68 11.16 -2.34 -9.53
N ASP A 69 10.34 -2.00 -8.54
CA ASP A 69 10.74 -2.02 -7.13
C ASP A 69 9.63 -2.67 -6.28
N PRO A 70 9.71 -3.98 -5.99
CA PRO A 70 8.61 -4.71 -5.37
C PRO A 70 8.33 -4.28 -3.93
N ALA A 71 9.11 -3.34 -3.37
CA ALA A 71 8.88 -2.78 -2.05
C ALA A 71 7.84 -1.66 -2.10
N SER A 72 6.56 -2.03 -2.31
CA SER A 72 5.42 -1.11 -2.21
C SER A 72 5.53 -0.27 -0.94
N PRO A 73 5.69 1.05 -1.05
CA PRO A 73 6.00 1.86 0.11
C PRO A 73 4.75 2.03 0.98
N VAL A 74 4.97 2.15 2.29
CA VAL A 74 3.90 2.32 3.28
C VAL A 74 4.36 3.41 4.25
N PHE A 75 3.63 4.51 4.29
CA PHE A 75 4.05 5.72 4.99
C PHE A 75 3.19 6.00 6.22
N ALA A 76 3.81 6.44 7.31
CA ALA A 76 3.07 6.96 8.45
C ALA A 76 2.79 8.44 8.22
N THR A 77 1.53 8.84 8.33
CA THR A 77 1.18 10.26 8.40
C THR A 77 1.14 10.81 9.83
N GLY A 78 1.24 9.94 10.83
CA GLY A 78 1.14 10.28 12.25
C GLY A 78 -0.30 10.43 12.78
N GLU A 79 -1.30 10.57 11.90
CA GLU A 79 -2.68 10.92 12.29
C GLU A 79 -3.73 9.83 12.02
N GLY A 80 -3.32 8.60 11.69
CA GLY A 80 -4.25 7.49 11.41
C GLY A 80 -4.15 6.98 9.97
N PRO A 81 -4.36 7.82 8.94
CA PRO A 81 -4.26 7.40 7.55
C PRO A 81 -2.85 6.94 7.17
N VAL A 82 -2.77 5.86 6.39
CA VAL A 82 -1.53 5.30 5.87
C VAL A 82 -1.58 5.29 4.34
N PRO A 83 -0.86 6.19 3.66
CA PRO A 83 -0.65 6.11 2.22
C PRO A 83 0.25 4.94 1.84
N PHE A 84 -0.03 4.37 0.68
CA PHE A 84 0.78 3.33 0.07
C PHE A 84 0.57 3.28 -1.45
N SER A 85 1.47 2.60 -2.15
CA SER A 85 1.29 2.24 -3.55
C SER A 85 0.63 0.88 -3.66
N SER A 86 -0.37 0.73 -4.53
CA SER A 86 -1.08 -0.53 -4.73
C SER A 86 -1.42 -0.73 -6.19
N SER A 87 -1.61 -2.00 -6.56
CA SER A 87 -2.06 -2.37 -7.90
C SER A 87 -3.42 -3.08 -7.86
N VAL A 88 -4.13 -3.10 -8.98
CA VAL A 88 -5.30 -3.98 -9.19
C VAL A 88 -4.95 -5.25 -9.98
N ASP A 89 -3.81 -5.27 -10.66
CA ASP A 89 -3.39 -6.30 -11.61
C ASP A 89 -1.94 -6.80 -11.42
N HIS A 90 -1.27 -6.41 -10.32
CA HIS A 90 0.15 -6.60 -10.01
C HIS A 90 1.15 -5.81 -10.88
N LEU A 91 0.70 -5.01 -11.84
CA LEU A 91 1.55 -4.34 -12.82
C LEU A 91 1.45 -2.82 -12.74
N SER A 92 0.22 -2.30 -12.74
CA SER A 92 -0.06 -0.87 -12.70
C SER A 92 -0.28 -0.43 -11.26
N SER A 93 0.56 0.47 -10.77
CA SER A 93 0.50 0.95 -9.39
C SER A 93 -0.06 2.36 -9.29
N GLU A 94 -0.98 2.56 -8.35
CA GLU A 94 -1.72 3.80 -8.12
C GLU A 94 -1.58 4.25 -6.66
N PRO A 95 -1.93 5.51 -6.31
CA PRO A 95 -1.87 5.99 -4.94
C PRO A 95 -3.10 5.53 -4.17
N TRP A 96 -2.88 4.89 -3.02
CA TRP A 96 -3.92 4.34 -2.16
C TRP A 96 -3.74 4.79 -0.72
N PHE A 97 -4.82 4.69 0.06
CA PHE A 97 -4.81 4.94 1.51
C PHE A 97 -5.57 3.86 2.27
N THR A 98 -5.20 3.70 3.54
CA THR A 98 -5.96 2.90 4.50
C THR A 98 -6.09 3.57 5.87
N LEU A 99 -7.26 3.42 6.51
CA LEU A 99 -7.46 3.70 7.95
C LEU A 99 -7.33 2.42 8.82
N GLY A 100 -6.83 1.33 8.23
CA GLY A 100 -6.57 0.08 8.92
C GLY A 100 -7.73 -0.92 8.89
N SER A 101 -8.65 -0.83 7.92
CA SER A 101 -9.63 -1.88 7.61
C SER A 101 -9.81 -2.05 6.11
N VAL A 102 -10.30 -3.21 5.66
CA VAL A 102 -10.58 -3.46 4.23
C VAL A 102 -11.59 -2.43 3.70
N ALA A 103 -12.67 -2.18 4.44
CA ALA A 103 -13.70 -1.20 4.08
C ALA A 103 -13.19 0.26 4.03
N THR A 104 -12.07 0.53 4.71
CA THR A 104 -11.42 1.84 4.74
C THR A 104 -10.08 1.81 3.99
N THR A 105 -9.92 0.93 3.00
CA THR A 105 -8.74 0.86 2.10
C THR A 105 -9.14 1.10 0.64
N GLY A 106 -8.55 2.11 -0.03
CA GLY A 106 -8.98 2.53 -1.38
C GLY A 106 -8.01 3.44 -2.12
N GLN A 107 -8.23 3.53 -3.42
CA GLN A 107 -7.48 4.40 -4.33
C GLN A 107 -7.89 5.85 -4.08
N VAL A 108 -6.92 6.77 -4.12
CA VAL A 108 -7.17 8.18 -3.82
C VAL A 108 -6.98 9.09 -5.03
N GLY A 109 -6.50 8.54 -6.14
CA GLY A 109 -6.38 9.25 -7.41
C GLY A 109 -5.88 8.32 -8.50
N ASP A 110 -5.99 8.78 -9.73
CA ASP A 110 -5.42 8.15 -10.92
C ASP A 110 -4.65 9.24 -11.69
N PRO A 111 -3.40 9.55 -11.26
CA PRO A 111 -2.57 10.56 -11.91
C PRO A 111 -2.26 10.24 -13.38
N ARG A 112 -2.28 8.95 -13.74
CA ARG A 112 -2.01 8.47 -15.10
C ARG A 112 -3.07 7.46 -15.54
N PRO A 113 -4.21 7.96 -16.04
CA PRO A 113 -5.27 7.09 -16.51
C PRO A 113 -4.78 6.15 -17.60
N GLY A 114 -5.07 4.86 -17.43
CA GLY A 114 -4.69 3.80 -18.36
C GLY A 114 -4.03 2.61 -17.68
N SER A 115 -3.37 1.77 -18.47
CA SER A 115 -2.86 0.48 -18.00
C SER A 115 -1.43 0.51 -17.45
N LEU A 116 -0.76 1.67 -17.45
CA LEU A 116 0.66 1.76 -17.13
C LEU A 116 0.93 2.07 -15.65
N GLY A 117 -0.07 2.55 -14.91
CA GLY A 117 0.09 2.96 -13.52
C GLY A 117 0.83 4.29 -13.36
N SER A 118 0.66 4.94 -12.22
CA SER A 118 1.29 6.22 -11.89
C SER A 118 2.57 6.09 -11.05
N LEU A 119 2.97 4.89 -10.59
CA LEU A 119 4.21 4.65 -9.82
C LEU A 119 4.41 5.63 -8.64
N PRO A 120 3.44 5.78 -7.73
CA PRO A 120 3.51 6.79 -6.70
C PRO A 120 4.46 6.41 -5.56
N ASP A 121 5.23 7.38 -5.08
CA ASP A 121 6.15 7.20 -3.95
C ASP A 121 6.46 8.55 -3.27
N GLY A 122 7.26 8.53 -2.21
CA GLY A 122 7.71 9.72 -1.48
C GLY A 122 6.58 10.42 -0.74
N PHE A 123 5.63 9.66 -0.17
CA PHE A 123 4.47 10.26 0.49
C PHE A 123 4.88 11.00 1.78
N ALA A 124 4.42 12.24 1.90
CA ALA A 124 4.64 13.09 3.06
C ALA A 124 3.38 13.89 3.40
N ARG A 125 3.05 13.97 4.68
CA ARG A 125 1.93 14.80 5.15
C ARG A 125 2.41 16.18 5.57
N LEU A 126 1.70 17.21 5.15
CA LEU A 126 1.82 18.58 5.65
C LEU A 126 0.42 19.16 5.89
N GLY A 127 0.06 19.35 7.16
CA GLY A 127 -1.25 19.84 7.57
C GLY A 127 -2.37 18.90 7.13
N ASN A 128 -3.31 19.42 6.34
CA ASN A 128 -4.45 18.68 5.79
C ASN A 128 -4.19 18.07 4.40
N ARG A 129 -2.94 18.02 3.95
CA ARG A 129 -2.56 17.49 2.63
C ARG A 129 -1.50 16.41 2.74
N VAL A 130 -1.58 15.44 1.83
CA VAL A 130 -0.48 14.50 1.56
C VAL A 130 0.08 14.79 0.18
N TYR A 131 1.39 14.92 0.12
CA TYR A 131 2.18 15.15 -1.09
C TYR A 131 2.91 13.87 -1.45
N PHE A 132 3.09 13.61 -2.74
CA PHE A 132 3.82 12.48 -3.29
C PHE A 132 4.25 12.82 -4.71
N PHE A 133 5.13 12.04 -5.31
CA PHE A 133 5.38 12.13 -6.74
C PHE A 133 4.74 10.94 -7.44
N ALA A 134 4.29 11.15 -8.67
CA ALA A 134 3.72 10.11 -9.52
C ALA A 134 3.88 10.52 -10.99
N GLN A 135 3.96 9.53 -11.88
CA GLN A 135 3.94 9.75 -13.32
C GLN A 135 2.56 10.22 -13.76
N ASP A 136 2.53 11.08 -14.78
CA ASP A 136 1.32 11.51 -15.47
C ASP A 136 1.23 10.88 -16.88
N ALA A 137 0.30 11.37 -17.69
CA ALA A 137 0.12 10.90 -19.07
C ALA A 137 1.33 11.15 -20.00
N THR A 138 2.29 12.02 -19.65
CA THR A 138 3.52 12.27 -20.43
C THR A 138 4.66 11.33 -20.06
N ASN A 139 4.50 10.47 -19.04
CA ASN A 139 5.54 9.65 -18.39
C ASN A 139 6.49 10.43 -17.47
N ASP A 140 6.27 11.72 -17.24
CA ASP A 140 7.15 12.49 -16.36
C ASP A 140 6.67 12.39 -14.91
N TYR A 141 7.62 12.31 -13.98
CA TYR A 141 7.29 12.40 -12.56
C TYR A 141 6.94 13.85 -12.19
N GLN A 142 5.72 14.04 -11.70
CA GLN A 142 5.23 15.33 -11.21
C GLN A 142 4.93 15.24 -9.71
N PRO A 143 5.03 16.37 -8.96
CA PRO A 143 4.50 16.44 -7.61
C PRO A 143 2.96 16.48 -7.63
N TRP A 144 2.34 15.64 -6.83
CA TRP A 144 0.90 15.57 -6.64
C TRP A 144 0.55 15.80 -5.17
N SER A 145 -0.70 16.19 -4.92
CA SER A 145 -1.21 16.24 -3.57
C SER A 145 -2.69 15.95 -3.48
N VAL A 146 -3.08 15.31 -2.38
CA VAL A 146 -4.46 14.97 -2.05
C VAL A 146 -4.81 15.47 -0.65
N PRO A 147 -6.10 15.71 -0.35
CA PRO A 147 -6.56 15.84 1.03
C PRO A 147 -6.06 14.68 1.89
N ALA A 148 -5.68 14.97 3.13
CA ALA A 148 -5.28 13.96 4.10
C ALA A 148 -6.48 13.34 4.84
N SER A 149 -7.69 13.79 4.52
CA SER A 149 -8.97 13.25 4.95
C SER A 149 -9.60 12.39 3.84
N PHE A 150 -10.21 11.27 4.23
CA PHE A 150 -10.83 10.31 3.31
C PHE A 150 -12.20 9.90 3.84
N THR A 151 -13.14 9.64 2.94
CA THR A 151 -14.45 9.05 3.28
C THR A 151 -14.42 7.52 3.29
N CYS A 152 -15.52 6.89 3.71
CA CYS A 152 -15.74 5.47 3.56
C CYS A 152 -16.97 5.24 2.64
N PRO A 153 -16.84 4.43 1.56
CA PRO A 153 -15.61 3.80 1.10
C PRO A 153 -14.57 4.86 0.67
N PRO A 154 -13.28 4.51 0.76
CA PRO A 154 -12.17 5.42 0.49
C PRO A 154 -12.27 6.10 -0.86
N GLY A 155 -12.27 7.42 -0.76
CA GLY A 155 -12.26 8.41 -1.82
C GLY A 155 -11.87 9.74 -1.20
N LEU A 156 -11.47 10.71 -2.03
CA LEU A 156 -11.18 12.06 -1.56
C LEU A 156 -12.49 12.70 -1.10
N THR A 157 -12.47 13.34 0.07
CA THR A 157 -13.45 14.40 0.35
C THR A 157 -13.03 15.61 -0.46
N ASP A 158 -13.86 16.06 -1.39
CA ASP A 158 -13.76 17.43 -1.88
C ASP A 158 -13.83 18.34 -0.65
N SER A 159 -12.70 18.97 -0.33
CA SER A 159 -12.67 20.09 0.61
C SER A 159 -12.51 21.32 -0.26
N GLU A 160 -13.59 22.10 -0.33
CA GLU A 160 -13.61 23.45 -0.90
C GLU A 160 -12.45 24.31 -0.35
#